data_AF-A0A928WE83-F1
#
_entry.id   AF-A0A928WE83-F1
#
_cell.length_a   1.000
_cell.length_b   1.000
_cell.length_c   1.000
_cell.angle_alpha   90.00
_cell.angle_beta   90.00
_cell.angle_gamma   90.00
#
_symmetry.space_group_name_H-M   'P 1'
#
loop_
_entity.id
_entity.type
_entity.pdbx_description
1 polymer ?
#
loop_
_entity_poly.entity_id
_entity_poly.type
_entity_poly.pdbx_seq_one_letter_code
_entity_poly.pdbx_strand_id
1 'polypeptide(L)' 'MAKNNMAIALSVIFCLSPVALTIHLAIKQAESNAYKKRLGYIYGGLWAIAFLGYGWLFFSSK' A
#
# COMPACT_ATOMS: atom_id res chain seq x y z
N MET A 1 -15.42 -2.92 18.77
CA MET A 1 -14.34 -1.91 18.73
C MET A 1 -13.17 -2.30 17.82
N ALA A 2 -12.71 -3.56 17.78
CA ALA A 2 -11.53 -3.98 16.99
C ALA A 2 -11.71 -3.95 15.44
N LYS A 3 -12.91 -4.23 14.92
CA LYS A 3 -13.20 -4.28 13.47
C LYS A 3 -12.97 -2.93 12.79
N ASN A 4 -13.30 -1.84 13.49
CA ASN A 4 -13.12 -0.48 13.00
C ASN A 4 -11.63 -0.10 12.96
N ASN A 5 -10.86 -0.46 13.99
CA ASN A 5 -9.43 -0.19 14.02
C ASN A 5 -8.66 -0.91 12.89
N MET A 6 -9.03 -2.16 12.57
CA MET A 6 -8.42 -2.89 11.45
C MET A 6 -8.75 -2.25 10.10
N ALA A 7 -10.00 -1.83 9.89
CA ALA A 7 -10.40 -1.13 8.67
C ALA A 7 -9.67 0.23 8.52
N ILE A 8 -9.54 0.99 9.62
CA ILE A 8 -8.81 2.26 9.65
C ILE A 8 -7.32 2.05 9.37
N ALA A 9 -6.70 1.03 9.97
CA ALA A 9 -5.30 0.72 9.70
C ALA A 9 -5.07 0.35 8.23
N LEU A 10 -5.94 -0.48 7.65
CA LEU A 10 -5.85 -0.87 6.24
C LEU A 10 -6.05 0.31 5.29
N SER A 11 -7.01 1.22 5.57
CA SER A 11 -7.24 2.40 4.73
C SER A 11 -6.07 3.38 4.79
N VAL A 12 -5.46 3.56 5.97
CA VAL A 12 -4.27 4.38 6.16
C VAL A 12 -3.06 3.80 5.43
N ILE A 13 -2.81 2.49 5.55
CA ILE A 13 -1.72 1.80 4.83
C ILE A 13 -1.95 1.89 3.32
N PHE A 14 -3.19 1.69 2.86
CA PHE A 14 -3.54 1.78 1.45
C PHE A 14 -3.31 3.17 0.86
N CYS A 15 -3.60 4.23 1.62
CA CYS A 15 -3.36 5.61 1.20
C CYS A 15 -1.86 5.98 1.29
N LEU A 16 -1.16 5.53 2.33
CA LEU A 16 0.24 5.87 2.57
C LEU A 16 1.23 5.07 1.71
N SER A 17 0.92 3.83 1.33
CA SER A 17 1.83 3.01 0.48
C SER A 17 2.23 3.69 -0.83
N PRO A 18 1.32 4.23 -1.67
CA PRO A 18 1.71 4.91 -2.91
C PRO A 18 2.38 6.27 -2.65
N VAL A 19 1.99 6.98 -1.59
CA VAL A 19 2.60 8.27 -1.19
C VAL A 19 4.04 8.07 -0.74
N ALA A 20 4.29 7.09 0.14
CA ALA A 20 5.62 6.72 0.60
C ALA A 20 6.49 6.23 -0.56
N LEU A 21 5.93 5.42 -1.47
CA LEU A 21 6.63 5.00 -2.69
C LEU A 21 7.03 6.21 -3.53
N THR A 22 6.12 7.15 -3.78
CA THR A 22 6.36 8.34 -4.60
C THR A 22 7.43 9.23 -4.00
N ILE A 23 7.37 9.49 -2.69
CA ILE A 23 8.38 10.27 -1.96
C ILE A 23 9.74 9.55 -1.99
N HIS A 24 9.77 8.24 -1.76
CA HIS A 24 10.99 7.45 -1.82
C HIS A 24 11.63 7.49 -3.22
N LEU A 25 10.81 7.41 -4.28
CA LEU A 25 11.26 7.50 -5.66
C LEU A 25 11.76 8.91 -6.03
N ALA A 26 11.12 9.95 -5.48
CA ALA A 26 11.47 11.34 -5.71
C ALA A 26 12.79 11.71 -5.01
N ILE A 27 13.00 11.24 -3.78
CA ILE A 27 14.26 11.45 -3.05
C ILE A 27 15.40 10.66 -3.71
N LYS A 28 15.14 9.43 -4.13
CA LYS A 28 16.11 8.56 -4.82
C LYS A 28 16.01 8.64 -6.34
N GLN A 29 15.72 9.82 -6.89
CA GLN A 29 15.50 9.99 -8.33
C GLN A 29 16.73 9.58 -9.17
N ALA A 30 17.93 9.68 -8.60
CA ALA A 30 19.21 9.31 -9.23
C ALA A 30 19.54 7.80 -9.23
N GLU A 31 18.78 6.95 -8.53
CA GLU A 31 19.02 5.51 -8.55
C GLU A 31 18.52 4.82 -9.84
N SER A 32 19.20 3.74 -10.19
CA SER A 32 18.98 2.95 -11.41
C SER A 32 17.50 2.56 -11.61
N ASN A 33 17.04 2.62 -12.86
CA ASN A 33 15.66 2.33 -13.25
C ASN A 33 15.20 0.92 -12.84
N ALA A 34 16.13 -0.04 -12.74
CA ALA A 34 15.87 -1.39 -12.24
C ALA A 34 15.46 -1.40 -10.75
N TYR A 35 16.08 -0.53 -9.93
CA TYR A 35 15.76 -0.41 -8.50
C TYR A 35 14.36 0.18 -8.29
N LYS A 36 14.00 1.20 -9.08
CA LYS A 36 12.66 1.80 -9.08
C LYS A 36 11.57 0.80 -9.47
N LYS A 37 11.80 -0.02 -10.50
CA LYS A 37 10.87 -1.10 -10.90
C LYS A 37 10.65 -2.11 -9.77
N ARG A 38 11.73 -2.51 -9.08
CA ARG A 38 11.65 -3.48 -7.98
C ARG A 38 10.92 -2.91 -6.76
N LEU A 39 11.19 -1.65 -6.41
CA LEU A 39 10.45 -0.92 -5.36
C LEU A 39 8.97 -0.80 -5.69
N GLY A 40 8.63 -0.41 -6.92
CA GLY A 40 7.25 -0.35 -7.39
C GLY A 40 6.52 -1.69 -7.28
N TYR A 41 7.20 -2.81 -7.57
CA TYR A 41 6.64 -4.15 -7.38
C TYR A 41 6.38 -4.50 -5.92
N ILE A 42 7.31 -4.16 -5.01
CA ILE A 42 7.17 -4.46 -3.58
C ILE A 42 6.04 -3.63 -2.97
N TYR A 43 6.01 -2.32 -3.24
CA TYR A 43 4.97 -1.44 -2.73
C TYR A 43 3.62 -1.68 -3.40
N GLY A 44 3.59 -1.97 -4.71
CA GLY A 44 2.39 -2.34 -5.43
C GLY A 44 1.80 -3.66 -4.93
N GLY A 45 2.66 -4.63 -4.59
CA GLY A 45 2.26 -5.88 -3.95
C GLY A 45 1.66 -5.66 -2.55
N LEU A 46 2.33 -4.85 -1.71
CA LEU A 46 1.80 -4.47 -0.40
C LEU A 46 0.42 -3.79 -0.52
N TRP A 47 0.28 -2.89 -1.50
CA TRP A 47 -0.95 -2.16 -1.77
C TRP A 47 -2.07 -3.09 -2.24
N ALA A 48 -1.77 -4.05 -3.13
CA ALA A 48 -2.73 -5.03 -3.61
C ALA A 48 -3.23 -5.94 -2.47
N ILE A 49 -2.34 -6.39 -1.58
CA ILE A 49 -2.71 -7.21 -0.41
C ILE A 49 -3.59 -6.39 0.55
N ALA A 50 -3.25 -5.13 0.80
CA ALA A 50 -4.07 -4.23 1.61
C ALA A 50 -5.45 -4.00 0.99
N PHE A 51 -5.54 -3.85 -0.33
CA PHE A 51 -6.81 -3.70 -1.05
C PHE A 51 -7.67 -4.95 -0.99
N LEU A 52 -7.07 -6.12 -1.19
CA LEU A 52 -7.73 -7.41 -1.06
C LEU A 52 -8.25 -7.62 0.36
N GLY A 53 -7.45 -7.30 1.38
CA GLY A 53 -7.87 -7.37 2.78
C GLY A 53 -9.03 -6.42 3.09
N TYR A 54 -9.00 -5.19 2.55
CA TYR A 54 -10.06 -4.21 2.73
C TYR A 54 -11.35 -4.63 2.00
N GLY A 55 -11.24 -5.08 0.75
CA GLY A 55 -12.36 -5.60 -0.04
C GLY A 55 -12.99 -6.83 0.60
N TRP A 56 -12.17 -7.74 1.12
CA TRP A 56 -12.63 -8.92 1.85
C TRP A 56 -13.37 -8.56 3.15
N LEU A 57 -12.84 -7.63 3.94
CA LEU A 57 -13.51 -7.13 5.15
C LEU A 57 -14.86 -6.47 4.86
N PHE A 58 -14.98 -5.79 3.72
CA PHE A 58 -16.21 -5.12 3.31
C PHE A 58 -17.24 -6.10 2.74
N PHE A 59 -16.82 -7.09 1.94
CA PHE A 59 -17.71 -8.11 1.38
C PHE A 59 -18.12 -9.18 2.40
N SER A 60 -17.23 -9.56 3.31
CA SER A 60 -17.50 -10.56 4.36
C SER A 60 -18.33 -10.00 5.52
N SER A 61 -18.63 -8.70 5.54
CA SER A 61 -19.50 -8.08 6.53
C SER A 61 -20.96 -7.93 6.07
N LYS A 62 -21.32 -8.53 4.94
CA LYS A 62 -22.69 -8.57 4.42
C LYS A 62 -23.41 -9.87 4.81
#